data_AF-A0A8J3UP30-F1
#
_entry.id   AF-A0A8J3UP30-F1
#
_cell.length_a   1.000
_cell.length_b   1.000
_cell.length_c   1.000
_cell.angle_alpha   90.00
_cell.angle_beta   90.00
_cell.angle_gamma   90.00
#
_symmetry.space_group_name_H-M   'P 1'
#
loop_
_entity.id
_entity.type
_entity.pdbx_description
1 polymer ?
#
loop_
_entity_poly.entity_id
_entity_poly.type
_entity_poly.pdbx_seq_one_letter_code
_entity_poly.pdbx_strand_id
1 'polypeptide(L)'
;MLFERICRDNGITVRNTKPRSPTTTGKIERWHKTVRTEFLSVNEAFVSLEHAQTALDAWVSSYNTVRPHQALEMATPASRFVNGSAPAPTACSDVPLRLPAELAALPAVSPSAGTRDANTRPPRVASDGPVAVVPTGGVPVAVEFDRLVPASGNMTACGRQIWLGRQRAGHQVSVWVSATTLHVFSGQELLKTHPVLLTDGDLARLISQGGRPGRPSPASALPPGPLPADAVVEIDRQVTGAGCVNVAGKLIGVGLPLAGKRATLRINASLMHVIVDGTLVKTLPSPFTGPQLQRLRGARLSGLTSAAQAAAVQVERVVSHTGSVKVAGRKLRIGSIHRGKVVTIVLEETQFRIHYQGQELSVHPRTIVKEVKRLRASGNIDYGT
;
A
#
# COMPACT_ATOMS: atom_id res chain seq x y z
N MET A 1 -25.51 4.88 -19.95
CA MET A 1 -25.17 5.77 -18.81
C MET A 1 -25.10 7.23 -19.27
N LEU A 2 -25.25 8.23 -18.38
CA LEU A 2 -25.22 9.66 -18.74
C LEU A 2 -23.99 10.07 -19.59
N PHE A 3 -22.81 9.56 -19.25
CA PHE A 3 -21.56 9.81 -19.96
C PHE A 3 -21.58 9.34 -21.43
N GLU A 4 -22.04 8.11 -21.69
CA GLU A 4 -22.09 7.56 -23.06
C GLU A 4 -23.06 8.32 -23.95
N ARG A 5 -24.14 8.83 -23.37
CA ARG A 5 -25.10 9.70 -24.07
C ARG A 5 -24.44 11.00 -24.50
N ILE A 6 -23.74 11.69 -23.58
CA ILE A 6 -23.02 12.93 -23.88
C ILE A 6 -21.97 12.70 -24.97
N CYS A 7 -21.21 11.61 -24.90
CA CYS A 7 -20.24 11.27 -25.95
C CYS A 7 -20.93 11.09 -27.31
N ARG A 8 -22.04 10.34 -27.36
CA ARG A 8 -22.81 10.14 -28.60
C ARG A 8 -23.36 11.45 -29.17
N ASP A 9 -23.95 12.28 -28.31
CA ASP A 9 -24.54 13.56 -28.69
C ASP A 9 -23.50 14.55 -29.23
N ASN A 10 -22.22 14.37 -28.87
CA ASN A 10 -21.08 15.14 -29.37
C ASN A 10 -20.28 14.41 -30.48
N GLY A 11 -20.78 13.30 -31.04
CA GLY A 11 -20.09 12.55 -32.09
C GLY A 11 -18.82 11.81 -31.65
N ILE A 12 -18.61 11.63 -30.34
CA ILE A 12 -17.43 11.00 -29.75
C ILE A 12 -17.66 9.49 -29.61
N THR A 13 -16.84 8.69 -30.28
CA THR A 13 -16.84 7.22 -30.11
C THR A 13 -16.03 6.81 -28.88
N VAL A 14 -16.69 6.25 -27.87
CA VAL A 14 -16.04 5.74 -26.65
C VAL A 14 -15.33 4.42 -26.94
N ARG A 15 -14.02 4.35 -26.65
CA ARG A 15 -13.21 3.12 -26.79
C ARG A 15 -12.70 2.68 -25.43
N ASN A 16 -13.24 1.58 -24.93
CA ASN A 16 -12.79 0.98 -23.68
C ASN A 16 -11.61 0.04 -23.92
N THR A 17 -10.64 0.06 -23.00
CA THR A 17 -9.56 -0.92 -23.00
C THR A 17 -10.06 -2.27 -22.50
N LYS A 18 -9.46 -3.36 -22.99
CA LYS A 18 -9.77 -4.69 -22.47
C LYS A 18 -9.35 -4.78 -20.99
N PRO A 19 -10.14 -5.46 -20.15
CA PRO A 19 -9.72 -5.72 -18.77
C PRO A 19 -8.32 -6.33 -18.72
N ARG A 20 -7.51 -5.89 -17.75
CA ARG A 20 -6.13 -6.39 -17.51
C ARG A 20 -5.15 -6.17 -18.68
N SER A 21 -5.32 -5.09 -19.44
CA SER A 21 -4.41 -4.72 -20.56
C SER A 21 -3.60 -3.45 -20.23
N PRO A 22 -2.62 -3.53 -19.32
CA PRO A 22 -1.86 -2.37 -18.84
C PRO A 22 -1.03 -1.67 -19.93
N THR A 23 -0.67 -2.40 -20.99
CA THR A 23 0.11 -1.85 -22.10
C THR A 23 -0.66 -0.81 -22.92
N THR A 24 -2.01 -0.82 -22.87
CA THR A 24 -2.85 0.11 -23.65
C THR A 24 -2.97 1.48 -23.00
N THR A 25 -2.77 1.59 -21.68
CA THR A 25 -2.90 2.83 -20.89
C THR A 25 -1.56 3.46 -20.51
N GLY A 26 -0.44 2.95 -21.04
CA GLY A 26 0.90 3.38 -20.63
C GLY A 26 1.19 4.88 -20.79
N LYS A 27 0.61 5.55 -21.81
CA LYS A 27 0.78 7.01 -22.00
C LYS A 27 0.18 7.81 -20.84
N ILE A 28 -1.07 7.52 -20.49
CA ILE A 28 -1.76 8.22 -19.39
C ILE A 28 -1.17 7.84 -18.03
N GLU A 29 -0.75 6.58 -17.85
CA GLU A 29 -0.07 6.14 -16.63
C GLU A 29 1.27 6.85 -16.43
N ARG A 30 2.05 7.02 -17.49
CA ARG A 30 3.29 7.80 -17.45
C ARG A 30 3.01 9.26 -17.11
N TRP A 31 1.98 9.86 -17.70
CA TRP A 31 1.57 11.22 -17.36
C TRP A 31 1.14 11.34 -15.88
N HIS A 32 0.33 10.43 -15.35
CA HIS A 32 -0.02 10.40 -13.91
C HIS A 32 1.19 10.29 -12.99
N LYS A 33 2.19 9.48 -13.38
CA LYS A 33 3.45 9.39 -12.63
C LYS A 33 4.17 10.74 -12.61
N THR A 34 4.25 11.41 -13.76
CA THR A 34 4.84 12.74 -13.88
C THR A 34 4.11 13.78 -13.03
N VAL A 35 2.78 13.83 -13.07
CA VAL A 35 1.98 14.71 -12.18
C VAL A 35 2.32 14.44 -10.72
N ARG A 36 2.37 13.16 -10.31
CA ARG A 36 2.66 12.82 -8.92
C ARG A 36 4.07 13.24 -8.48
N THR A 37 5.07 12.99 -9.31
CA THR A 37 6.49 13.22 -8.98
C THR A 37 6.92 14.67 -9.12
N GLU A 38 6.32 15.43 -10.04
CA GLU A 38 6.79 16.78 -10.37
C GLU A 38 5.84 17.88 -9.90
N PHE A 39 4.55 17.58 -9.71
CA PHE A 39 3.58 18.53 -9.17
C PHE A 39 3.25 18.19 -7.70
N LEU A 40 2.69 17.01 -7.44
CA LEU A 40 2.14 16.71 -6.11
C LEU A 40 3.18 16.48 -5.02
N SER A 41 4.39 15.99 -5.34
CA SER A 41 5.45 15.79 -4.33
C SER A 41 6.35 17.00 -4.12
N VAL A 42 6.26 18.02 -4.99
CA VAL A 42 7.07 19.25 -4.88
C VAL A 42 6.28 20.36 -4.18
N ASN A 43 4.96 20.39 -4.34
CA ASN A 43 4.11 21.37 -3.68
C ASN A 43 3.76 20.93 -2.24
N GLU A 44 3.70 21.90 -1.34
CA GLU A 44 3.15 21.72 0.00
C GLU A 44 1.63 21.56 -0.03
N ALA A 45 1.02 21.36 1.15
CA ALA A 45 -0.43 21.27 1.24
C ALA A 45 -1.09 22.57 0.75
N PHE A 46 -2.01 22.46 -0.21
CA PHE A 46 -2.73 23.60 -0.73
C PHE A 46 -3.73 24.15 0.29
N VAL A 47 -3.79 25.47 0.41
CA VAL A 47 -4.67 26.18 1.36
C VAL A 47 -6.14 26.19 0.96
N SER A 48 -6.45 26.03 -0.33
CA SER A 48 -7.82 25.92 -0.85
C SER A 48 -7.87 25.11 -2.15
N LEU A 49 -9.09 24.73 -2.55
CA LEU A 49 -9.33 24.08 -3.84
C LEU A 49 -8.97 25.02 -5.00
N GLU A 50 -9.33 26.31 -4.94
CA GLU A 50 -9.02 27.25 -6.03
C GLU A 50 -7.50 27.43 -6.19
N HIS A 51 -6.77 27.45 -5.07
CA HIS A 51 -5.31 27.52 -5.11
C HIS A 51 -4.71 26.26 -5.76
N ALA A 52 -5.21 25.07 -5.40
CA ALA A 52 -4.78 23.82 -6.02
C ALA A 52 -5.09 23.79 -7.53
N GLN A 53 -6.27 24.27 -7.94
CA GLN A 53 -6.69 24.36 -9.34
C GLN A 53 -5.77 25.30 -10.12
N THR A 54 -5.53 26.50 -9.60
CA THR A 54 -4.65 27.51 -10.24
C THR A 54 -3.22 26.98 -10.41
N ALA A 55 -2.68 26.34 -9.37
CA ALA A 55 -1.34 25.75 -9.42
C ALA A 55 -1.26 24.60 -10.43
N LEU A 56 -2.30 23.76 -10.48
CA LEU A 56 -2.38 22.66 -11.45
C LEU A 56 -2.47 23.17 -12.88
N ASP A 57 -3.31 24.18 -13.14
CA ASP A 57 -3.48 24.77 -14.47
C ASP A 57 -2.18 25.40 -14.98
N ALA A 58 -1.48 26.14 -14.12
CA ALA A 58 -0.16 26.69 -14.43
C ALA A 58 0.86 25.59 -14.74
N TRP A 59 0.89 24.51 -13.94
CA TRP A 59 1.78 23.38 -14.17
C TRP A 59 1.47 22.64 -15.48
N VAL A 60 0.18 22.38 -15.77
CA VAL A 60 -0.26 21.72 -17.01
C VAL A 60 0.09 22.57 -18.23
N SER A 61 -0.10 23.88 -18.15
CA SER A 61 0.29 24.82 -19.20
C SER A 61 1.78 24.74 -19.48
N SER A 62 2.62 24.85 -18.44
CA SER A 62 4.08 24.71 -18.55
C SER A 62 4.51 23.35 -19.12
N TYR A 63 3.90 22.26 -18.64
CA TYR A 63 4.17 20.89 -19.14
C TYR A 63 3.92 20.76 -20.64
N ASN A 64 2.83 21.35 -21.14
CA ASN A 64 2.44 21.22 -22.55
C ASN A 64 3.14 22.21 -23.47
N THR A 65 3.53 23.39 -22.99
CA THR A 65 3.97 24.51 -23.85
C THR A 65 5.42 24.93 -23.66
N VAL A 66 6.05 24.61 -22.52
CA VAL A 66 7.41 25.04 -22.20
C VAL A 66 8.36 23.86 -22.06
N ARG A 67 7.90 22.75 -21.48
CA ARG A 67 8.77 21.60 -21.19
C ARG A 67 9.23 20.89 -22.47
N PRO A 68 10.55 20.69 -22.67
CA PRO A 68 11.06 19.87 -23.77
C PRO A 68 10.94 18.37 -23.45
N HIS A 69 10.54 17.57 -24.44
CA HIS A 69 10.42 16.12 -24.31
C HIS A 69 11.38 15.39 -25.24
N GLN A 70 12.25 14.55 -24.69
CA GLN A 70 13.23 13.78 -25.48
C GLN A 70 12.60 12.90 -26.57
N ALA A 71 11.42 12.33 -26.30
CA ALA A 71 10.70 11.52 -27.28
C ALA A 71 10.13 12.34 -28.46
N LEU A 72 10.18 13.68 -28.37
CA LEU A 72 9.73 14.63 -29.38
C LEU A 72 10.90 15.48 -29.91
N GLU A 73 12.13 14.95 -29.90
CA GLU A 73 13.32 15.70 -30.35
C GLU A 73 13.50 17.03 -29.60
N MET A 74 13.18 17.03 -28.30
CA MET A 74 13.18 18.21 -27.42
C MET A 74 12.12 19.27 -27.74
N ALA A 75 11.17 18.99 -28.64
CA ALA A 75 9.98 19.81 -28.83
C ALA A 75 8.98 19.66 -27.67
N THR A 76 8.04 20.60 -27.57
CA THR A 76 7.00 20.62 -26.55
C THR A 76 5.79 19.78 -26.99
N PRO A 77 5.00 19.21 -26.07
CA PRO A 77 3.83 18.41 -26.44
C PRO A 77 2.83 19.17 -27.32
N ALA A 78 2.60 20.46 -27.03
CA ALA A 78 1.69 21.29 -27.81
C ALA A 78 2.13 21.44 -29.28
N SER A 79 3.43 21.50 -29.56
CA SER A 79 3.96 21.66 -30.93
C SER A 79 3.48 20.57 -31.91
N ARG A 80 3.20 19.36 -31.41
CA ARG A 80 2.66 18.23 -32.20
C ARG A 80 1.24 18.44 -32.70
N PHE A 81 0.48 19.32 -32.05
CA PHE A 81 -0.90 19.62 -32.39
C PHE A 81 -1.06 20.93 -33.15
N VAL A 82 -0.01 21.76 -33.21
CA VAL A 82 -0.02 23.07 -33.88
C VAL A 82 0.54 23.00 -35.30
N ASN A 83 1.44 22.05 -35.60
CA ASN A 83 2.13 21.97 -36.89
C ASN A 83 1.72 20.73 -37.71
N GLY A 84 0.75 20.89 -38.60
CA GLY A 84 0.50 19.93 -39.68
C GLY A 84 -0.95 19.92 -40.17
N SER A 85 -1.21 20.66 -41.26
CA SER A 85 -2.17 20.34 -42.34
C SER A 85 -3.24 19.29 -42.00
N ALA A 86 -4.19 19.62 -41.13
CA ALA A 86 -5.53 19.14 -41.42
C ALA A 86 -5.96 19.91 -42.68
N PRO A 87 -6.50 19.27 -43.74
CA PRO A 87 -7.25 20.04 -44.72
C PRO A 87 -8.22 20.92 -43.93
N ALA A 88 -8.32 22.21 -44.31
CA ALA A 88 -9.32 23.12 -43.74
C ALA A 88 -10.58 22.31 -43.51
N PRO A 89 -11.13 22.29 -42.27
CA PRO A 89 -12.13 21.30 -41.89
C PRO A 89 -13.16 21.27 -43.00
N THR A 90 -13.19 20.18 -43.78
CA THR A 90 -14.26 19.95 -44.75
C THR A 90 -15.50 20.06 -43.91
N ALA A 91 -16.21 21.19 -44.03
CA ALA A 91 -17.11 21.74 -43.03
C ALA A 91 -17.58 20.62 -42.12
N CYS A 92 -16.88 20.45 -40.97
CA CYS A 92 -17.17 19.36 -40.06
C CYS A 92 -18.54 19.75 -39.54
N SER A 93 -19.56 19.22 -40.22
CA SER A 93 -20.94 19.68 -40.17
C SER A 93 -21.26 19.96 -38.73
N ASP A 94 -21.50 21.24 -38.42
CA ASP A 94 -21.59 21.81 -37.09
C ASP A 94 -22.28 20.85 -36.14
N VAL A 95 -21.51 20.03 -35.41
CA VAL A 95 -22.04 19.29 -34.27
C VAL A 95 -21.93 20.29 -33.14
N PRO A 96 -23.02 21.01 -32.79
CA PRO A 96 -22.95 21.97 -31.70
C PRO A 96 -22.52 21.20 -30.45
N LEU A 97 -21.46 21.66 -29.79
CA LEU A 97 -21.01 21.09 -28.52
C LEU A 97 -22.20 21.10 -27.54
N ARG A 98 -22.77 19.93 -27.27
CA ARG A 98 -23.88 19.78 -26.32
C ARG A 98 -23.29 19.50 -24.95
N LEU A 99 -23.20 20.57 -24.15
CA LEU A 99 -22.88 20.47 -22.72
C LEU A 99 -24.12 20.03 -21.93
N PRO A 100 -23.99 19.18 -20.90
CA PRO A 100 -25.07 18.90 -19.96
C PRO A 100 -25.54 20.19 -19.27
N ALA A 101 -26.83 20.28 -18.94
CA ALA A 101 -27.45 21.48 -18.36
C ALA A 101 -26.82 21.97 -17.04
N GLU A 102 -26.03 21.13 -16.35
CA GLU A 102 -25.35 21.47 -15.09
C GLU A 102 -23.90 21.97 -15.27
N LEU A 103 -23.28 21.80 -16.44
CA LEU A 103 -21.92 22.29 -16.71
C LEU A 103 -21.97 23.56 -17.58
N ALA A 104 -21.95 24.72 -16.95
CA ALA A 104 -21.68 25.98 -17.65
C ALA A 104 -20.20 26.08 -18.01
N ALA A 105 -19.89 26.51 -19.23
CA ALA A 105 -18.53 26.86 -19.61
C ALA A 105 -18.08 28.10 -18.82
N LEU A 106 -16.93 28.01 -18.14
CA LEU A 106 -16.33 29.18 -17.51
C LEU A 106 -15.84 30.15 -18.61
N PRO A 107 -16.11 31.46 -18.49
CA PRO A 107 -15.56 32.43 -19.43
C PRO A 107 -14.03 32.42 -19.36
N ALA A 108 -13.38 32.53 -20.52
CA ALA A 108 -11.92 32.61 -20.60
C ALA A 108 -11.41 33.86 -19.88
N VAL A 109 -10.63 33.67 -18.82
CA VAL A 109 -10.01 34.77 -18.08
C VAL A 109 -8.66 35.09 -18.73
N SER A 110 -8.59 36.21 -19.44
CA SER A 110 -7.33 36.83 -19.85
C SER A 110 -6.63 37.45 -18.63
N PRO A 111 -5.30 37.35 -18.49
CA PRO A 111 -4.60 37.84 -17.31
C PRO A 111 -4.47 39.37 -17.38
N SER A 112 -5.21 40.08 -16.52
CA SER A 112 -5.00 41.50 -16.25
C SER A 112 -4.14 41.68 -14.99
N ALA A 113 -3.00 42.33 -15.18
CA ALA A 113 -2.07 42.73 -14.12
C ALA A 113 -2.74 43.73 -13.15
N GLY A 114 -2.59 43.50 -11.84
CA GLY A 114 -3.07 44.39 -10.78
C GLY A 114 -2.28 44.18 -9.50
N THR A 115 -1.64 45.27 -9.06
CA THR A 115 -0.64 45.37 -7.99
C THR A 115 -1.25 45.39 -6.59
N ARG A 116 -0.60 44.69 -5.63
CA ARG A 116 -0.46 44.84 -4.16
C ARG A 116 -1.60 45.51 -3.34
N ASP A 117 -1.94 44.91 -2.18
CA ASP A 117 -1.38 45.37 -0.90
C ASP A 117 -1.65 44.42 0.28
N ALA A 118 -0.71 44.48 1.24
CA ALA A 118 -0.62 43.66 2.44
C ALA A 118 -1.33 44.29 3.65
N ASN A 119 -1.58 43.44 4.66
CA ASN A 119 -2.07 43.74 6.02
C ASN A 119 -3.52 44.21 6.16
N THR A 120 -4.33 43.40 6.85
CA THR A 120 -4.81 43.70 8.22
C THR A 120 -5.53 42.46 8.78
N ARG A 121 -5.03 41.91 9.89
CA ARG A 121 -5.69 40.85 10.67
C ARG A 121 -6.27 41.47 11.95
N PRO A 122 -7.56 41.30 12.28
CA PRO A 122 -8.10 41.72 13.57
C PRO A 122 -7.85 40.66 14.67
N PRO A 123 -7.80 41.06 15.96
CA PRO A 123 -7.38 40.21 17.07
C PRO A 123 -8.51 39.26 17.53
N ARG A 124 -8.12 38.07 18.02
CA ARG A 124 -9.03 37.15 18.71
C ARG A 124 -9.03 37.46 20.20
N VAL A 125 -10.22 37.76 20.71
CA VAL A 125 -10.53 37.97 22.13
C VAL A 125 -10.41 36.64 22.88
N ALA A 126 -9.67 36.67 23.98
CA ALA A 126 -9.60 35.61 24.97
C ALA A 126 -10.89 35.57 25.80
N SER A 127 -11.38 34.37 26.11
CA SER A 127 -12.34 34.16 27.20
C SER A 127 -11.85 32.99 28.03
N ASP A 128 -11.29 33.33 29.20
CA ASP A 128 -11.15 32.44 30.35
C ASP A 128 -12.47 32.43 31.13
N GLY A 129 -12.80 31.27 31.69
CA GLY A 129 -13.88 31.07 32.66
C GLY A 129 -13.88 29.61 33.15
N PRO A 130 -13.69 29.34 34.46
CA PRO A 130 -13.22 28.05 34.94
C PRO A 130 -14.37 27.07 35.16
N VAL A 131 -14.19 25.81 34.75
CA VAL A 131 -15.00 24.70 35.25
C VAL A 131 -14.10 23.81 36.07
N ALA A 132 -14.29 23.88 37.39
CA ALA A 132 -13.65 23.02 38.35
C ALA A 132 -14.00 21.55 38.06
N VAL A 133 -12.98 20.72 37.85
CA VAL A 133 -13.11 19.27 38.00
C VAL A 133 -11.99 18.81 38.92
N VAL A 134 -12.43 18.28 40.05
CA VAL A 134 -11.65 17.66 41.11
C VAL A 134 -10.68 16.62 40.51
N PRO A 135 -9.38 16.63 40.85
CA PRO A 135 -8.45 15.62 40.35
C PRO A 135 -8.62 14.38 41.23
N THR A 136 -9.17 13.31 40.68
CA THR A 136 -9.12 12.01 41.35
C THR A 136 -8.90 10.93 40.30
N GLY A 137 -7.68 10.40 40.27
CA GLY A 137 -7.25 9.31 39.40
C GLY A 137 -6.58 9.79 38.12
N GLY A 138 -5.35 9.32 37.87
CA GLY A 138 -4.56 9.68 36.69
C GLY A 138 -5.31 9.50 35.38
N VAL A 139 -4.98 10.32 34.38
CA VAL A 139 -5.56 10.24 33.03
C VAL A 139 -5.41 8.81 32.52
N PRO A 140 -6.49 8.12 32.13
CA PRO A 140 -6.38 6.78 31.60
C PRO A 140 -5.61 6.82 30.27
N VAL A 141 -4.71 5.87 30.09
CA VAL A 141 -3.84 5.75 28.90
C VAL A 141 -4.65 5.62 27.58
N ALA A 142 -5.93 5.22 27.69
CA ALA A 142 -6.85 5.12 26.57
C ALA A 142 -8.32 5.35 27.00
N VAL A 143 -9.17 5.69 26.02
CA VAL A 143 -10.60 5.96 26.18
C VAL A 143 -11.38 5.15 25.15
N GLU A 144 -12.52 4.57 25.54
CA GLU A 144 -13.41 3.81 24.66
C GLU A 144 -14.83 4.40 24.67
N PHE A 145 -15.44 4.55 23.50
CA PHE A 145 -16.80 5.07 23.35
C PHE A 145 -17.50 4.45 22.15
N ASP A 146 -18.82 4.34 22.22
CA ASP A 146 -19.62 3.79 21.13
C ASP A 146 -20.07 4.86 20.15
N ARG A 147 -20.20 4.47 18.88
CA ARG A 147 -20.70 5.36 17.83
C ARG A 147 -21.52 4.57 16.80
N LEU A 148 -22.60 5.18 16.34
CA LEU A 148 -23.46 4.59 15.31
C LEU A 148 -22.89 4.92 13.93
N VAL A 149 -22.78 3.90 13.06
CA VAL A 149 -22.29 4.08 11.69
C VAL A 149 -23.36 4.80 10.86
N PRO A 150 -23.08 5.99 10.31
CA PRO A 150 -24.05 6.72 9.52
C PRO A 150 -24.51 5.95 8.27
N ALA A 151 -25.66 6.31 7.70
CA ALA A 151 -26.18 5.73 6.45
C ALA A 151 -25.17 5.81 5.29
N SER A 152 -24.29 6.82 5.31
CA SER A 152 -23.21 6.96 4.34
C SER A 152 -22.17 5.84 4.41
N GLY A 153 -22.02 5.16 5.55
CA GLY A 153 -20.93 4.23 5.84
C GLY A 153 -19.60 4.93 6.13
N ASN A 154 -19.56 6.26 6.21
CA ASN A 154 -18.39 7.06 6.57
C ASN A 154 -18.58 7.68 7.95
N MET A 155 -17.87 7.17 8.96
CA MET A 155 -17.98 7.63 10.35
C MET A 155 -16.81 8.55 10.70
N THR A 156 -17.08 9.64 11.41
CA THR A 156 -16.01 10.51 11.94
C THR A 156 -15.73 10.20 13.41
N ALA A 157 -14.47 10.01 13.77
CA ALA A 157 -14.01 9.86 15.16
C ALA A 157 -12.64 10.52 15.34
N CYS A 158 -12.46 11.28 16.43
CA CYS A 158 -11.22 11.99 16.77
C CYS A 158 -10.60 12.76 15.58
N GLY A 159 -11.43 13.53 14.86
CA GLY A 159 -11.00 14.32 13.70
C GLY A 159 -10.71 13.52 12.42
N ARG A 160 -10.94 12.21 12.40
CA ARG A 160 -10.70 11.33 11.24
C ARG A 160 -11.98 10.79 10.65
N GLN A 161 -12.07 10.81 9.32
CA GLN A 161 -13.09 10.07 8.58
C GLN A 161 -12.68 8.61 8.38
N ILE A 162 -13.58 7.70 8.73
CA ILE A 162 -13.37 6.25 8.77
C ILE A 162 -14.49 5.59 7.97
N TRP A 163 -14.15 5.13 6.78
CA TRP A 163 -15.07 4.34 5.95
C TRP A 163 -15.27 2.93 6.53
N LEU A 164 -16.49 2.60 6.94
CA LEU A 164 -16.88 1.27 7.43
C LEU A 164 -17.79 0.53 6.45
N GLY A 165 -18.22 1.21 5.38
CA GLY A 165 -19.07 0.66 4.32
C GLY A 165 -20.56 0.78 4.65
N ARG A 166 -21.38 0.96 3.59
CA ARG A 166 -22.84 1.07 3.72
C ARG A 166 -23.51 -0.18 4.31
N GLN A 167 -22.88 -1.34 4.14
CA GLN A 167 -23.34 -2.63 4.69
C GLN A 167 -23.46 -2.60 6.22
N ARG A 168 -22.72 -1.71 6.88
CA ARG A 168 -22.71 -1.56 8.34
C ARG A 168 -23.42 -0.29 8.81
N ALA A 169 -24.12 0.42 7.92
CA ALA A 169 -24.97 1.54 8.31
C ALA A 169 -25.97 1.10 9.39
N GLY A 170 -26.21 1.96 10.38
CA GLY A 170 -27.13 1.68 11.50
C GLY A 170 -26.56 0.77 12.59
N HIS A 171 -25.38 0.14 12.38
CA HIS A 171 -24.76 -0.69 13.40
C HIS A 171 -23.98 0.16 14.40
N GLN A 172 -23.98 -0.25 15.67
CA GLN A 172 -23.16 0.36 16.72
C GLN A 172 -21.74 -0.23 16.66
N VAL A 173 -20.73 0.64 16.67
CA VAL A 173 -19.31 0.28 16.69
C VAL A 173 -18.63 0.92 17.89
N SER A 174 -17.71 0.20 18.53
CA SER A 174 -16.95 0.72 19.66
C SER A 174 -15.62 1.28 19.16
N VAL A 175 -15.29 2.50 19.57
CA VAL A 175 -14.06 3.20 19.22
C VAL A 175 -13.18 3.27 20.45
N TRP A 176 -12.06 2.57 20.40
CA TRP A 176 -11.01 2.66 21.40
C TRP A 176 -9.93 3.62 20.90
N VAL A 177 -9.43 4.51 21.75
CA VAL A 177 -8.42 5.49 21.34
C VAL A 177 -7.40 5.77 22.45
N SER A 178 -6.14 5.87 22.05
CA SER A 178 -5.01 6.31 22.87
C SER A 178 -4.40 7.59 22.28
N ALA A 179 -3.34 8.09 22.93
CA ALA A 179 -2.55 9.21 22.41
C ALA A 179 -2.04 8.99 20.98
N THR A 180 -1.83 7.74 20.54
CA THR A 180 -1.16 7.43 19.27
C THR A 180 -2.02 6.63 18.27
N THR A 181 -3.06 5.94 18.75
CA THR A 181 -3.79 4.98 17.94
C THR A 181 -5.29 4.96 18.25
N LEU A 182 -6.08 4.79 17.21
CA LEU A 182 -7.53 4.64 17.25
C LEU A 182 -7.89 3.29 16.64
N HIS A 183 -8.69 2.50 17.34
CA HIS A 183 -9.23 1.22 16.92
C HIS A 183 -10.75 1.27 16.86
N VAL A 184 -11.34 0.71 15.81
CA VAL A 184 -12.80 0.61 15.65
C VAL A 184 -13.20 -0.85 15.67
N PHE A 185 -14.19 -1.19 16.48
CA PHE A 185 -14.67 -2.55 16.75
C PHE A 185 -16.15 -2.71 16.39
N SER A 186 -16.54 -3.93 16.04
CA SER A 186 -17.94 -4.36 16.04
C SER A 186 -18.04 -5.52 17.03
N GLY A 187 -18.61 -5.25 18.21
CA GLY A 187 -18.52 -6.17 19.35
C GLY A 187 -17.05 -6.41 19.74
N GLN A 188 -16.58 -7.65 19.62
CA GLN A 188 -15.18 -8.02 19.89
C GLN A 188 -14.29 -8.01 18.63
N GLU A 189 -14.85 -7.87 17.43
CA GLU A 189 -14.08 -7.90 16.17
C GLU A 189 -13.45 -6.53 15.88
N LEU A 190 -12.11 -6.48 15.73
CA LEU A 190 -11.40 -5.29 15.28
C LEU A 190 -11.66 -5.04 13.78
N LEU A 191 -12.36 -3.95 13.46
CA LEU A 191 -12.63 -3.55 12.08
C LEU A 191 -11.45 -2.81 11.47
N LYS A 192 -10.94 -1.77 12.16
CA LYS A 192 -9.93 -0.85 11.63
C LYS A 192 -9.04 -0.27 12.71
N THR A 193 -7.80 0.03 12.32
CA THR A 193 -6.80 0.73 13.13
C THR A 193 -6.28 1.94 12.37
N HIS A 194 -6.22 3.08 13.05
CA HIS A 194 -5.77 4.36 12.51
C HIS A 194 -4.74 5.02 13.44
N PRO A 195 -3.62 5.55 12.92
CA PRO A 195 -2.75 6.39 13.72
C PRO A 195 -3.44 7.74 14.00
N VAL A 196 -3.31 8.22 15.22
CA VAL A 196 -3.74 9.54 15.69
C VAL A 196 -2.62 10.16 16.54
N LEU A 197 -2.70 11.45 16.77
CA LEU A 197 -1.86 12.16 17.73
C LEU A 197 -2.83 12.96 18.59
N LEU A 198 -3.11 12.45 19.78
CA LEU A 198 -4.01 13.07 20.76
C LEU A 198 -3.20 13.43 22.01
N THR A 199 -3.50 14.59 22.56
CA THR A 199 -2.94 15.05 23.83
C THR A 199 -3.74 14.47 25.00
N ASP A 200 -3.17 14.51 26.20
CA ASP A 200 -3.89 14.11 27.43
C ASP A 200 -5.18 14.92 27.63
N GLY A 201 -5.18 16.19 27.20
CA GLY A 201 -6.37 17.05 27.20
C GLY A 201 -7.46 16.56 26.23
N ASP A 202 -7.08 16.00 25.08
CA ASP A 202 -8.04 15.41 24.14
C ASP A 202 -8.65 14.13 24.70
N LEU A 203 -7.86 13.30 25.39
CA LEU A 203 -8.35 12.10 26.07
C LEU A 203 -9.31 12.46 27.22
N ALA A 204 -8.97 13.47 28.03
CA ALA A 204 -9.84 13.97 29.09
C ALA A 204 -11.17 14.51 28.53
N ARG A 205 -11.15 15.18 27.38
CA ARG A 205 -12.34 15.67 26.69
C ARG A 205 -13.23 14.54 26.14
N LEU A 206 -12.63 13.43 25.70
CA LEU A 206 -13.40 12.27 25.26
C LEU A 206 -14.11 11.59 26.45
N ILE A 207 -13.48 11.56 27.62
CA ILE A 207 -14.10 11.05 28.85
C ILE A 207 -15.30 11.93 29.24
N SER A 208 -15.13 13.26 29.23
CA SER A 208 -16.23 14.17 29.57
C SER A 208 -17.40 14.13 28.58
N GLN A 209 -17.18 13.60 27.36
CA GLN A 209 -18.21 13.35 26.34
C GLN A 209 -18.89 11.98 26.47
N GLY A 210 -18.67 11.25 27.57
CA GLY A 210 -19.25 9.93 27.81
C GLY A 210 -18.34 8.76 27.41
N GLY A 211 -17.07 9.03 27.10
CA GLY A 211 -16.05 8.00 26.95
C GLY A 211 -15.73 7.31 28.26
N ARG A 212 -15.54 6.00 28.21
CA ARG A 212 -15.20 5.15 29.34
C ARG A 212 -13.69 4.91 29.34
N PRO A 213 -13.05 4.64 30.49
CA PRO A 213 -11.67 4.18 30.52
C PRO A 213 -11.51 2.99 29.57
N GLY A 214 -10.58 3.12 28.63
CA GLY A 214 -10.38 2.10 27.61
C GLY A 214 -9.86 0.81 28.23
N ARG A 215 -10.34 -0.33 27.73
CA ARG A 215 -9.71 -1.62 28.02
C ARG A 215 -8.20 -1.60 27.69
N PRO A 216 -7.38 -2.51 28.24
CA PRO A 216 -6.00 -2.68 27.79
C PRO A 216 -5.92 -2.78 26.27
N SER A 217 -4.88 -2.19 25.65
CA SER A 217 -4.76 -2.05 24.20
C SER A 217 -5.21 -3.31 23.46
N PRO A 218 -6.38 -3.29 22.79
CA PRO A 218 -7.04 -4.50 22.30
C PRO A 218 -6.38 -5.10 21.06
N ALA A 219 -5.47 -4.35 20.43
CA ALA A 219 -4.47 -4.87 19.53
C ALA A 219 -3.10 -4.58 20.15
N SER A 220 -2.15 -5.50 19.98
CA SER A 220 -0.72 -5.21 20.12
C SER A 220 -0.32 -4.20 19.03
N ALA A 221 -0.88 -2.99 19.04
CA ALA A 221 -0.46 -1.91 18.16
C ALA A 221 1.05 -1.75 18.31
N LEU A 222 1.72 -1.41 17.20
CA LEU A 222 3.17 -1.26 17.25
C LEU A 222 3.55 -0.24 18.33
N PRO A 223 4.58 -0.49 19.16
CA PRO A 223 4.96 0.41 20.21
C PRO A 223 5.41 1.75 19.60
N PRO A 224 5.22 2.87 20.29
CA PRO A 224 5.87 4.11 19.89
C PRO A 224 7.39 3.91 19.94
N GLY A 225 8.08 4.18 18.83
CA GLY A 225 9.53 3.97 18.71
C GLY A 225 9.95 2.81 17.80
N PRO A 226 11.25 2.71 17.48
CA PRO A 226 11.76 1.73 16.53
C PRO A 226 11.40 0.31 16.97
N LEU A 227 10.98 -0.51 16.01
CA LEU A 227 10.70 -1.91 16.26
C LEU A 227 12.00 -2.67 16.57
N PRO A 228 11.96 -3.69 17.47
CA PRO A 228 13.04 -4.65 17.61
C PRO A 228 13.46 -5.26 16.25
N ALA A 229 14.73 -5.62 16.11
CA ALA A 229 15.26 -6.14 14.84
C ALA A 229 14.57 -7.45 14.40
N ASP A 230 14.07 -8.23 15.35
CA ASP A 230 13.34 -9.48 15.19
C ASP A 230 11.81 -9.30 15.22
N ALA A 231 11.32 -8.06 15.26
CA ALA A 231 9.90 -7.78 15.37
C ALA A 231 9.13 -8.35 14.17
N VAL A 232 8.08 -9.09 14.49
CA VAL A 232 7.15 -9.62 13.52
C VAL A 232 5.84 -8.86 13.61
N VAL A 233 5.40 -8.32 12.48
CA VAL A 233 4.23 -7.46 12.35
C VAL A 233 3.16 -8.18 11.54
N GLU A 234 1.93 -8.18 12.04
CA GLU A 234 0.77 -8.68 11.31
C GLU A 234 -0.09 -7.54 10.75
N ILE A 235 -0.58 -7.72 9.54
CA ILE A 235 -1.60 -6.87 8.92
C ILE A 235 -2.66 -7.71 8.22
N ASP A 236 -3.93 -7.35 8.34
CA ASP A 236 -4.98 -7.99 7.56
C ASP A 236 -5.24 -7.22 6.28
N ARG A 237 -5.38 -7.94 5.16
CA ARG A 237 -5.68 -7.38 3.84
C ARG A 237 -6.69 -8.23 3.11
N GLN A 238 -7.57 -7.55 2.37
CA GLN A 238 -8.45 -8.23 1.43
C GLN A 238 -7.67 -8.53 0.15
N VAL A 239 -7.77 -9.76 -0.32
CA VAL A 239 -7.14 -10.19 -1.57
C VAL A 239 -8.02 -9.74 -2.73
N THR A 240 -7.42 -9.03 -3.69
CA THR A 240 -8.12 -8.56 -4.89
C THR A 240 -8.59 -9.73 -5.76
N GLY A 241 -9.50 -9.47 -6.70
CA GLY A 241 -9.91 -10.46 -7.71
C GLY A 241 -8.78 -10.98 -8.60
N ALA A 242 -7.60 -10.34 -8.58
CA ALA A 242 -6.40 -10.78 -9.28
C ALA A 242 -5.45 -11.61 -8.39
N GLY A 243 -5.83 -11.90 -7.14
CA GLY A 243 -5.00 -12.67 -6.22
C GLY A 243 -3.85 -11.86 -5.59
N CYS A 244 -4.01 -10.55 -5.43
CA CYS A 244 -2.98 -9.67 -4.87
C CYS A 244 -3.45 -8.96 -3.61
N VAL A 245 -2.52 -8.53 -2.77
CA VAL A 245 -2.76 -7.66 -1.62
C VAL A 245 -1.99 -6.35 -1.78
N ASN A 246 -2.61 -5.22 -1.43
CA ASN A 246 -1.92 -3.92 -1.41
C ASN A 246 -1.40 -3.62 0.00
N VAL A 247 -0.09 -3.42 0.12
CA VAL A 247 0.58 -3.06 1.36
C VAL A 247 1.51 -1.89 1.11
N ALA A 248 1.22 -0.75 1.75
CA ALA A 248 1.98 0.50 1.62
C ALA A 248 2.27 0.90 0.15
N GLY A 249 1.26 0.76 -0.72
CA GLY A 249 1.38 1.10 -2.14
C GLY A 249 2.06 0.04 -3.00
N LYS A 250 2.58 -1.04 -2.42
CA LYS A 250 3.13 -2.20 -3.15
C LYS A 250 2.05 -3.25 -3.34
N LEU A 251 1.91 -3.74 -4.58
CA LEU A 251 1.00 -4.84 -4.93
C LEU A 251 1.75 -6.17 -4.83
N ILE A 252 1.31 -7.06 -3.94
CA ILE A 252 1.99 -8.31 -3.62
C ILE A 252 1.12 -9.49 -4.06
N GLY A 253 1.67 -10.38 -4.88
CA GLY A 253 0.95 -11.54 -5.42
C GLY A 253 0.84 -12.70 -4.42
N VAL A 254 -0.33 -12.87 -3.81
CA VAL A 254 -0.59 -13.96 -2.85
C VAL A 254 -1.19 -15.19 -3.50
N GLY A 255 -1.87 -15.04 -4.65
CA GLY A 255 -2.39 -16.14 -5.47
C GLY A 255 -3.88 -15.97 -5.79
N LEU A 256 -4.26 -16.35 -7.02
CA LEU A 256 -5.64 -16.32 -7.50
C LEU A 256 -6.63 -17.14 -6.64
N PRO A 257 -6.29 -18.31 -6.09
CA PRO A 257 -7.21 -19.09 -5.24
C PRO A 257 -7.65 -18.36 -3.97
N LEU A 258 -6.93 -17.31 -3.57
CA LEU A 258 -7.26 -16.49 -2.41
C LEU A 258 -8.11 -15.26 -2.75
N ALA A 259 -8.46 -15.06 -4.02
CA ALA A 259 -9.23 -13.90 -4.47
C ALA A 259 -10.52 -13.71 -3.65
N GLY A 260 -10.74 -12.47 -3.17
CA GLY A 260 -11.91 -12.12 -2.36
C GLY A 260 -11.80 -12.49 -0.88
N LYS A 261 -10.87 -13.37 -0.49
CA LYS A 261 -10.66 -13.75 0.92
C LYS A 261 -9.93 -12.66 1.70
N ARG A 262 -10.09 -12.68 3.03
CA ARG A 262 -9.23 -11.90 3.94
C ARG A 262 -8.00 -12.73 4.29
N ALA A 263 -6.83 -12.14 4.14
CA ALA A 263 -5.56 -12.76 4.50
C ALA A 263 -4.84 -11.93 5.57
N THR A 264 -4.26 -12.61 6.55
CA THR A 264 -3.34 -12.06 7.52
C THR A 264 -1.92 -12.20 6.99
N LEU A 265 -1.22 -11.08 6.85
CA LEU A 265 0.17 -11.04 6.42
C LEU A 265 1.04 -10.85 7.65
N ARG A 266 1.82 -11.87 8.00
CA ARG A 266 2.80 -11.84 9.09
C ARG A 266 4.19 -11.56 8.51
N ILE A 267 4.75 -10.41 8.82
CA ILE A 267 5.85 -9.77 8.10
C ILE A 267 6.98 -9.45 9.07
N ASN A 268 8.19 -9.88 8.78
CA ASN A 268 9.41 -9.39 9.43
C ASN A 268 10.32 -8.71 8.40
N ALA A 269 11.56 -8.41 8.76
CA ALA A 269 12.51 -7.76 7.84
C ALA A 269 12.88 -8.60 6.61
N SER A 270 12.73 -9.93 6.66
CA SER A 270 13.21 -10.86 5.63
C SER A 270 12.08 -11.60 4.89
N LEU A 271 11.01 -11.98 5.60
CA LEU A 271 9.92 -12.82 5.13
C LEU A 271 8.54 -12.22 5.42
N MET A 272 7.60 -12.61 4.57
CA MET A 272 6.17 -12.39 4.69
C MET A 272 5.44 -13.72 4.55
N HIS A 273 4.67 -14.07 5.57
CA HIS A 273 3.77 -15.23 5.58
C HIS A 273 2.35 -14.77 5.33
N VAL A 274 1.66 -15.43 4.40
CA VAL A 274 0.26 -15.21 4.06
C VAL A 274 -0.55 -16.31 4.72
N ILE A 275 -1.39 -15.92 5.67
CA ILE A 275 -2.22 -16.81 6.48
C ILE A 275 -3.68 -16.53 6.13
N VAL A 276 -4.46 -17.57 5.87
CA VAL A 276 -5.91 -17.48 5.59
C VAL A 276 -6.59 -18.55 6.43
N ASP A 277 -7.65 -18.17 7.15
CA ASP A 277 -8.40 -19.07 8.04
C ASP A 277 -7.47 -19.81 9.04
N GLY A 278 -6.46 -19.10 9.56
CA GLY A 278 -5.47 -19.65 10.51
C GLY A 278 -4.40 -20.56 9.88
N THR A 279 -4.47 -20.85 8.58
CA THR A 279 -3.53 -21.73 7.89
C THR A 279 -2.50 -20.94 7.08
N LEU A 280 -1.22 -21.29 7.20
CA LEU A 280 -0.16 -20.73 6.35
C LEU A 280 -0.35 -21.21 4.91
N VAL A 281 -0.68 -20.28 4.01
CA VAL A 281 -0.91 -20.57 2.59
C VAL A 281 0.35 -20.33 1.77
N LYS A 282 1.13 -19.29 2.10
CA LYS A 282 2.27 -18.89 1.27
C LYS A 282 3.32 -18.16 2.08
N THR A 283 4.59 -18.36 1.71
CA THR A 283 5.72 -17.57 2.21
C THR A 283 6.37 -16.83 1.06
N LEU A 284 6.67 -15.55 1.27
CA LEU A 284 7.23 -14.63 0.31
C LEU A 284 8.42 -13.88 0.96
N PRO A 285 9.39 -13.38 0.17
CA PRO A 285 10.36 -12.42 0.70
C PRO A 285 9.63 -11.14 1.13
N SER A 286 10.01 -10.59 2.28
CA SER A 286 9.47 -9.32 2.76
C SER A 286 9.98 -8.18 1.88
N PRO A 287 9.10 -7.35 1.30
CA PRO A 287 9.50 -6.17 0.56
C PRO A 287 9.68 -4.94 1.49
N PHE A 288 9.72 -5.12 2.81
CA PHE A 288 9.70 -4.03 3.79
C PHE A 288 10.88 -4.10 4.76
N THR A 289 11.50 -2.95 5.02
CA THR A 289 12.52 -2.79 6.07
C THR A 289 11.86 -2.55 7.43
N GLY A 290 12.59 -2.75 8.54
CA GLY A 290 12.09 -2.47 9.89
C GLY A 290 11.41 -1.10 10.06
N PRO A 291 12.02 0.02 9.61
CA PRO A 291 11.38 1.33 9.64
C PRO A 291 10.14 1.45 8.75
N GLN A 292 10.00 0.64 7.70
CA GLN A 292 8.80 0.59 6.86
C GLN A 292 7.69 -0.21 7.53
N LEU A 293 8.02 -1.31 8.23
CA LEU A 293 7.08 -2.10 9.03
C LEU A 293 6.38 -1.24 10.08
N GLN A 294 7.12 -0.33 10.73
CA GLN A 294 6.58 0.61 11.71
C GLN A 294 5.50 1.55 11.14
N ARG A 295 5.57 1.85 9.84
CA ARG A 295 4.64 2.77 9.15
C ARG A 295 3.47 2.04 8.48
N LEU A 296 3.40 0.72 8.58
CA LEU A 296 2.33 -0.06 7.93
C LEU A 296 0.98 0.24 8.59
N ARG A 297 0.00 0.64 7.78
CA ARG A 297 -1.36 0.92 8.27
C ARG A 297 -2.03 -0.35 8.79
N GLY A 298 -2.54 -0.27 10.01
CA GLY A 298 -3.20 -1.40 10.67
C GLY A 298 -2.27 -2.54 11.07
N ALA A 299 -0.97 -2.25 11.20
CA ALA A 299 0.01 -3.17 11.74
C ALA A 299 -0.18 -3.40 13.25
N ARG A 300 0.01 -4.65 13.65
CA ARG A 300 0.09 -5.08 15.04
C ARG A 300 1.33 -5.96 15.24
N LEU A 301 1.99 -5.89 16.38
CA LEU A 301 2.99 -6.86 16.81
C LEU A 301 2.32 -8.24 16.91
N SER A 302 2.99 -9.25 16.37
CA SER A 302 2.59 -10.65 16.52
C SER A 302 2.76 -11.07 17.99
N GLY A 303 1.66 -11.34 18.70
CA GLY A 303 1.69 -11.87 20.08
C GLY A 303 2.13 -13.34 20.17
N LEU A 304 2.19 -14.05 19.05
CA LEU A 304 2.71 -15.41 18.98
C LEU A 304 4.20 -15.37 18.62
N THR A 305 5.07 -15.75 19.56
CA THR A 305 6.46 -16.13 19.28
C THR A 305 6.48 -17.07 18.08
N SER A 306 7.30 -16.72 17.09
CA SER A 306 7.68 -17.51 15.90
C SER A 306 6.97 -18.87 15.78
N ALA A 307 5.75 -18.88 15.23
CA ALA A 307 5.17 -20.14 14.78
C ALA A 307 5.88 -20.48 13.49
N ALA A 308 6.91 -21.32 13.63
CA ALA A 308 7.78 -21.82 12.59
C ALA A 308 8.70 -20.78 11.92
N GLN A 309 9.91 -20.61 12.48
CA GLN A 309 11.06 -20.83 11.61
C GLN A 309 10.82 -22.18 10.95
N ALA A 310 10.30 -22.18 9.73
CA ALA A 310 10.21 -23.39 8.93
C ALA A 310 11.63 -23.96 8.92
N ALA A 311 11.81 -25.12 9.57
CA ALA A 311 13.09 -25.81 9.64
C ALA A 311 13.73 -25.72 8.25
N ALA A 312 14.92 -25.11 8.18
CA ALA A 312 15.59 -24.84 6.92
C ALA A 312 15.51 -26.11 6.07
N VAL A 313 14.86 -26.04 4.91
CA VAL A 313 14.49 -27.24 4.17
C VAL A 313 15.80 -27.94 3.78
N GLN A 314 16.03 -29.12 4.36
CA GLN A 314 17.22 -29.91 4.08
C GLN A 314 16.93 -30.86 2.94
N VAL A 315 17.84 -30.91 1.97
CA VAL A 315 17.72 -31.77 0.79
C VAL A 315 19.00 -32.56 0.64
N GLU A 316 18.88 -33.87 0.64
CA GLU A 316 20.00 -34.77 0.41
C GLU A 316 20.16 -35.08 -1.08
N ARG A 317 21.39 -35.06 -1.56
CA ARG A 317 21.72 -35.38 -2.96
C ARG A 317 23.04 -36.13 -3.05
N VAL A 318 23.09 -37.10 -3.97
CA VAL A 318 24.33 -37.76 -4.36
C VAL A 318 25.08 -36.86 -5.34
N VAL A 319 26.37 -36.63 -5.07
CA VAL A 319 27.23 -35.88 -5.99
C VAL A 319 27.54 -36.71 -7.23
N SER A 320 27.33 -36.13 -8.41
CA SER A 320 27.60 -36.81 -9.69
C SER A 320 29.08 -37.13 -9.89
N HIS A 321 29.40 -37.98 -10.86
CA HIS A 321 30.79 -38.24 -11.28
C HIS A 321 31.58 -36.95 -11.58
N THR A 322 30.92 -35.95 -12.15
CA THR A 322 31.51 -34.64 -12.47
C THR A 322 31.60 -33.69 -11.26
N GLY A 323 31.36 -34.14 -10.03
CA GLY A 323 31.47 -33.32 -8.82
C GLY A 323 30.36 -32.27 -8.66
N SER A 324 29.15 -32.55 -9.16
CA SER A 324 28.05 -31.56 -9.17
C SER A 324 26.72 -32.15 -8.71
N VAL A 325 25.82 -31.28 -8.24
CA VAL A 325 24.48 -31.67 -7.79
C VAL A 325 23.42 -30.76 -8.41
N LYS A 326 22.25 -31.31 -8.76
CA LYS A 326 21.07 -30.51 -9.14
C LYS A 326 20.11 -30.37 -7.97
N VAL A 327 19.80 -29.13 -7.58
CA VAL A 327 18.82 -28.77 -6.56
C VAL A 327 18.01 -27.55 -7.00
N ALA A 328 16.69 -27.56 -6.75
CA ALA A 328 15.78 -26.47 -7.15
C ALA A 328 15.88 -26.03 -8.64
N GLY A 329 16.31 -26.92 -9.54
CA GLY A 329 16.51 -26.63 -10.96
C GLY A 329 17.87 -26.02 -11.33
N ARG A 330 18.77 -25.81 -10.35
CA ARG A 330 20.13 -25.29 -10.56
C ARG A 330 21.18 -26.38 -10.35
N LYS A 331 22.24 -26.37 -11.17
CA LYS A 331 23.44 -27.20 -11.00
C LYS A 331 24.44 -26.47 -10.10
N LEU A 332 24.82 -27.09 -8.99
CA LEU A 332 25.82 -26.60 -8.02
C LEU A 332 27.10 -27.43 -8.16
N ARG A 333 28.27 -26.79 -8.14
CA ARG A 333 29.58 -27.46 -8.21
C ARG A 333 30.14 -27.61 -6.80
N ILE A 334 30.39 -28.84 -6.38
CA ILE A 334 30.91 -29.18 -5.05
C ILE A 334 32.37 -29.62 -5.16
N GLY A 335 32.74 -30.32 -6.24
CA GLY A 335 34.08 -30.84 -6.48
C GLY A 335 34.09 -32.35 -6.70
N SER A 336 35.03 -32.84 -7.52
CA SER A 336 35.15 -34.27 -7.88
C SER A 336 35.55 -35.17 -6.69
N ILE A 337 36.22 -34.61 -5.68
CA ILE A 337 36.61 -35.29 -4.42
C ILE A 337 35.38 -35.78 -3.64
N HIS A 338 34.21 -35.18 -3.88
CA HIS A 338 32.96 -35.54 -3.25
C HIS A 338 32.07 -36.45 -4.09
N ARG A 339 32.55 -36.97 -5.24
CA ARG A 339 31.80 -37.90 -6.12
C ARG A 339 31.22 -39.07 -5.32
N GLY A 340 29.97 -39.41 -5.60
CA GLY A 340 29.29 -40.58 -5.00
C GLY A 340 28.86 -40.39 -3.54
N LYS A 341 29.32 -39.31 -2.87
CA LYS A 341 28.93 -39.00 -1.50
C LYS A 341 27.54 -38.35 -1.46
N VAL A 342 26.78 -38.63 -0.41
CA VAL A 342 25.52 -37.94 -0.12
C VAL A 342 25.84 -36.65 0.64
N VAL A 343 25.43 -35.52 0.08
CA VAL A 343 25.58 -34.20 0.71
C VAL A 343 24.23 -33.67 1.17
N THR A 344 24.22 -32.98 2.30
CA THR A 344 23.05 -32.30 2.85
C THR A 344 23.07 -30.85 2.39
N ILE A 345 22.06 -30.45 1.63
CA ILE A 345 21.91 -29.10 1.13
C ILE A 345 20.87 -28.40 2.01
N VAL A 346 21.30 -27.40 2.77
CA VAL A 346 20.41 -26.54 3.53
C VAL A 346 19.96 -25.41 2.60
N LEU A 347 18.66 -25.36 2.32
CA LEU A 347 18.06 -24.29 1.53
C LEU A 347 17.74 -23.11 2.44
N GLU A 348 18.62 -22.12 2.45
CA GLU A 348 18.39 -20.84 3.10
C GLU A 348 17.71 -19.85 2.13
N GLU A 349 17.40 -18.65 2.64
CA GLU A 349 16.67 -17.61 1.91
C GLU A 349 17.48 -17.07 0.72
N THR A 350 18.78 -16.83 0.91
CA THR A 350 19.66 -16.21 -0.09
C THR A 350 20.76 -17.13 -0.60
N GLN A 351 20.91 -18.33 -0.02
CA GLN A 351 21.99 -19.24 -0.34
C GLN A 351 21.62 -20.73 -0.16
N PHE A 352 22.36 -21.57 -0.85
CA PHE A 352 22.44 -23.01 -0.64
C PHE A 352 23.72 -23.28 0.14
N ARG A 353 23.62 -23.82 1.35
CA ARG A 353 24.79 -24.33 2.08
C ARG A 353 24.88 -25.83 1.88
N ILE A 354 26.05 -26.31 1.49
CA ILE A 354 26.30 -27.72 1.23
C ILE A 354 27.14 -28.25 2.39
N HIS A 355 26.63 -29.25 3.09
CA HIS A 355 27.30 -29.93 4.18
C HIS A 355 27.58 -31.40 3.82
N TYR A 356 28.69 -31.91 4.31
CA TYR A 356 29.03 -33.33 4.29
C TYR A 356 29.56 -33.72 5.67
N GLN A 357 28.94 -34.72 6.31
CA GLN A 357 29.31 -35.17 7.68
C GLN A 357 29.40 -34.03 8.71
N GLY A 358 28.53 -33.01 8.59
CA GLY A 358 28.50 -31.84 9.49
C GLY A 358 29.47 -30.72 9.10
N GLN A 359 30.38 -30.92 8.15
CA GLN A 359 31.29 -29.87 7.67
C GLN A 359 30.70 -29.12 6.47
N GLU A 360 30.77 -27.79 6.47
CA GLU A 360 30.38 -26.94 5.33
C GLU A 360 31.41 -27.06 4.20
N LEU A 361 30.98 -27.52 3.02
CA LEU A 361 31.82 -27.68 1.84
C LEU A 361 31.80 -26.45 0.94
N SER A 362 30.63 -25.88 0.70
CA SER A 362 30.47 -24.73 -0.17
C SER A 362 29.14 -24.01 0.05
N VAL A 363 29.14 -22.73 -0.35
CA VAL A 363 27.98 -21.85 -0.30
C VAL A 363 27.70 -21.32 -1.70
N HIS A 364 26.46 -21.39 -2.16
CA HIS A 364 26.05 -20.86 -3.46
C HIS A 364 24.85 -19.92 -3.35
N PRO A 365 24.83 -18.79 -4.07
CA PRO A 365 23.70 -17.86 -4.01
C PRO A 365 22.42 -18.48 -4.57
N ARG A 366 21.28 -18.21 -3.95
CA ARG A 366 19.95 -18.69 -4.37
C ARG A 366 19.19 -17.58 -5.08
N THR A 367 19.32 -17.56 -6.41
CA THR A 367 18.63 -16.59 -7.28
C THR A 367 17.22 -17.03 -7.70
N ILE A 368 16.85 -18.29 -7.45
CA ILE A 368 15.56 -18.86 -7.87
C ILE A 368 14.93 -19.61 -6.70
N VAL A 369 13.72 -19.21 -6.32
CA VAL A 369 12.92 -19.85 -5.26
C VAL A 369 11.96 -20.84 -5.91
N LYS A 370 12.49 -22.02 -6.26
CA LYS A 370 11.69 -23.16 -6.75
C LYS A 370 11.50 -24.18 -5.63
N GLU A 371 10.29 -24.68 -5.48
CA GLU A 371 9.93 -25.72 -4.52
C GLU A 371 10.61 -27.05 -4.87
N VAL A 372 11.18 -27.72 -3.88
CA VAL A 372 11.86 -29.01 -4.06
C VAL A 372 10.93 -30.14 -3.65
N LYS A 373 10.38 -30.86 -4.64
CA LYS A 373 9.40 -31.95 -4.41
C LYS A 373 9.98 -33.24 -3.82
N ARG A 374 11.32 -33.43 -3.87
CA ARG A 374 12.01 -34.62 -3.33
C ARG A 374 13.11 -34.21 -2.37
N LEU A 375 12.91 -34.47 -1.08
CA LEU A 375 13.81 -34.04 -0.02
C LEU A 375 14.95 -35.03 0.24
N ARG A 376 14.72 -36.34 0.08
CA ARG A 376 15.76 -37.37 0.21
C ARG A 376 16.37 -37.74 -1.14
N ALA A 377 17.62 -38.19 -1.10
CA ALA A 377 18.21 -38.84 -2.26
C ALA A 377 17.50 -40.19 -2.49
N SER A 378 16.95 -40.37 -3.70
CA SER A 378 16.42 -41.67 -4.14
C SER A 378 17.36 -42.22 -5.19
N GLY A 379 18.04 -43.32 -4.88
CA GLY A 379 18.88 -44.05 -5.81
C GLY A 379 20.23 -44.40 -5.22
N ASN A 380 20.42 -45.70 -4.97
CA ASN A 380 21.73 -46.30 -4.86
C ASN A 380 22.39 -46.14 -6.24
N ILE A 381 23.39 -45.29 -6.37
CA ILE A 381 24.19 -45.21 -7.59
C ILE A 381 25.51 -45.90 -7.25
N ASP A 382 25.55 -47.20 -7.51
CA ASP A 382 26.78 -47.97 -7.56
C ASP A 382 27.70 -47.33 -8.61
N TYR A 383 28.75 -46.68 -8.16
CA TYR A 383 29.96 -46.52 -8.94
C TYR A 383 30.96 -47.51 -8.32
N GLY A 384 30.80 -48.78 -8.69
CA GLY A 384 31.74 -49.82 -8.31
C GLY A 384 33.18 -49.42 -8.68
N THR A 385 34.06 -49.57 -7.69
CA THR A 385 35.55 -49.54 -7.70
C THR A 385 36.24 -48.40 -8.45
#